data_AF-A0A8B6QIC8-F1
#
_entry.id   AF-A0A8B6QIC8-F1
#
_cell.length_a   1.000
_cell.length_b   1.000
_cell.length_c   1.000
_cell.angle_alpha   90.00
_cell.angle_beta   90.00
_cell.angle_gamma   90.00
#
_symmetry.space_group_name_H-M   'P 1'
#
loop_
_entity.id
_entity.type
_entity.pdbx_description
1 polymer ?
#
loop_
_entity_poly.entity_id
_entity_poly.type
_entity_poly.pdbx_seq_one_letter_code
_entity_poly.pdbx_strand_id
1 'polypeptide(L)'
;VMPAYLNALGGNSVHIVTVNEYLARREAEGVIGDIFRFLGLSVGLNLKNKSIQEKKIAYNCDILYSTNSEIGFDYLRDNMESDINNVLMTREYGYVIIDEVDSILIDEARTPLIISNNVTSGIKFYRDADRFAKSLKSEHYVIDLESKTIELNEEGIRKAELFFKINNLYSNQNSFLLHFIKNALKACFIMERDKDYLVQNNQIVIIDQFTGRALIGRQFSDGLHQALEAKENCIIKAETETSATITYQNLFRNYKLISG
;
A
#
# COMPACT_ATOMS: atom_id res chain seq x y z
N VAL A 1 -14.40 2.28 31.60
CA VAL A 1 -15.20 1.17 32.18
C VAL A 1 -16.71 1.41 32.11
N MET A 2 -17.27 2.38 32.87
CA MET A 2 -18.73 2.57 32.96
C MET A 2 -19.47 2.71 31.61
N PRO A 3 -19.08 3.62 30.69
CA PRO A 3 -19.78 3.76 29.41
C PRO A 3 -19.61 2.52 28.51
N ALA A 4 -18.47 1.84 28.60
CA ALA A 4 -18.21 0.62 27.84
C ALA A 4 -19.13 -0.52 28.31
N TYR A 5 -19.24 -0.71 29.64
CA TYR A 5 -20.12 -1.72 30.22
C TYR A 5 -21.59 -1.50 29.80
N LEU A 6 -22.09 -0.27 29.96
CA LEU A 6 -23.47 0.06 29.63
C LEU A 6 -23.80 -0.22 28.16
N ASN A 7 -22.91 0.14 27.23
CA ASN A 7 -23.14 -0.08 25.80
C ASN A 7 -23.00 -1.56 25.40
N ALA A 8 -22.12 -2.31 26.08
CA ALA A 8 -21.96 -3.74 25.85
C ALA A 8 -23.19 -4.56 26.26
N LEU A 9 -23.97 -4.11 27.26
CA LEU A 9 -25.22 -4.78 27.65
C LEU A 9 -26.27 -4.84 26.52
N GLY A 10 -26.19 -3.94 25.54
CA GLY A 10 -27.05 -3.96 24.36
C GLY A 10 -26.70 -5.06 23.33
N GLY A 11 -25.68 -5.88 23.60
CA GLY A 11 -25.18 -6.92 22.68
C GLY A 11 -24.34 -6.38 21.52
N ASN A 12 -24.10 -5.06 21.47
CA ASN A 12 -23.17 -4.44 20.52
C ASN A 12 -21.74 -4.55 21.07
N SER A 13 -20.77 -4.84 20.20
CA SER A 13 -19.36 -4.81 20.61
C SER A 13 -18.92 -3.37 20.90
N VAL A 14 -18.11 -3.22 21.94
CA VAL A 14 -17.46 -1.96 22.30
C VAL A 14 -15.96 -2.09 22.06
N HIS A 15 -15.42 -1.24 21.20
CA HIS A 15 -13.99 -1.20 20.90
C HIS A 15 -13.33 -0.09 21.72
N ILE A 16 -12.33 -0.45 22.51
CA ILE A 16 -11.51 0.48 23.27
C ILE A 16 -10.14 0.54 22.59
N VAL A 17 -9.82 1.71 22.08
CA VAL A 17 -8.65 1.97 21.23
C VAL A 17 -7.63 2.75 22.02
N THR A 18 -6.42 2.23 22.10
CA THR A 18 -5.30 2.88 22.78
C THR A 18 -4.19 3.25 21.78
N VAL A 19 -3.28 4.12 22.20
CA VAL A 19 -2.14 4.56 21.37
C VAL A 19 -1.08 3.49 21.15
N ASN A 20 -0.98 2.46 22.00
CA ASN A 20 0.04 1.42 21.85
C ASN A 20 -0.36 0.06 22.45
N GLU A 21 0.32 -1.00 22.01
CA GLU A 21 0.03 -2.38 22.40
C GLU A 21 0.22 -2.64 23.90
N TYR A 22 1.16 -1.92 24.56
CA TYR A 22 1.40 -2.09 25.99
C TYR A 22 0.19 -1.63 26.80
N LEU A 23 -0.39 -0.48 26.47
CA LEU A 23 -1.59 0.04 27.14
C LEU A 23 -2.79 -0.87 26.88
N ALA A 24 -3.07 -1.23 25.62
CA ALA A 24 -4.13 -2.17 25.28
C ALA A 24 -4.02 -3.47 26.08
N ARG A 25 -2.82 -4.06 26.15
CA ARG A 25 -2.56 -5.28 26.89
C ARG A 25 -2.77 -5.09 28.39
N ARG A 26 -2.16 -4.06 28.97
CA ARG A 26 -2.24 -3.76 30.40
C ARG A 26 -3.69 -3.61 30.86
N GLU A 27 -4.52 -2.96 30.06
CA GLU A 27 -5.93 -2.76 30.42
C GLU A 27 -6.77 -4.01 30.22
N ALA A 28 -6.57 -4.73 29.11
CA ALA A 28 -7.30 -5.96 28.82
C ALA A 28 -6.96 -7.10 29.79
N GLU A 29 -5.68 -7.28 30.13
CA GLU A 29 -5.18 -8.37 30.97
C GLU A 29 -5.11 -7.99 32.46
N GLY A 30 -5.24 -6.70 32.80
CA GLY A 30 -5.16 -6.20 34.17
C GLY A 30 -6.52 -6.00 34.85
N VAL A 31 -6.49 -5.20 35.93
CA VAL A 31 -7.64 -4.95 36.82
C VAL A 31 -8.88 -4.44 36.07
N ILE A 32 -8.68 -3.62 35.03
CA ILE A 32 -9.79 -3.05 34.24
C ILE A 32 -10.53 -4.16 33.47
N GLY A 33 -9.80 -5.02 32.76
CA GLY A 33 -10.35 -6.19 32.10
C GLY A 33 -11.02 -7.15 33.09
N ASP A 34 -10.43 -7.34 34.26
CA ASP A 34 -11.00 -8.21 35.30
C ASP A 34 -12.34 -7.71 35.84
N ILE A 35 -12.55 -6.39 35.89
CA ILE A 35 -13.87 -5.82 36.25
C ILE A 35 -14.93 -6.24 35.23
N PHE A 36 -14.64 -6.15 33.92
CA PHE A 36 -15.60 -6.56 32.90
C PHE A 36 -15.90 -8.07 32.99
N ARG A 37 -14.87 -8.90 33.18
CA ARG A 37 -15.03 -10.36 33.36
C ARG A 37 -15.84 -10.69 34.60
N PHE A 38 -15.57 -10.00 35.71
CA PHE A 38 -16.32 -10.15 36.96
C PHE A 38 -17.80 -9.80 36.77
N LEU A 39 -18.12 -8.80 35.95
CA LEU A 39 -19.48 -8.41 35.61
C LEU A 39 -20.12 -9.27 34.51
N GLY A 40 -19.47 -10.36 34.09
CA GLY A 40 -20.00 -11.35 33.15
C GLY A 40 -19.79 -11.04 31.67
N LEU A 41 -19.03 -10.00 31.33
CA LEU A 41 -18.67 -9.70 29.94
C LEU A 41 -17.39 -10.39 29.50
N SER A 42 -17.32 -10.73 28.22
CA SER A 42 -16.10 -11.20 27.58
C SER A 42 -15.20 -10.04 27.15
N VAL A 43 -13.89 -10.21 27.32
CA VAL A 43 -12.87 -9.19 27.00
C VAL A 43 -11.85 -9.78 26.03
N GLY A 44 -11.78 -9.21 24.84
CA GLY A 44 -10.84 -9.55 23.77
C GLY A 44 -9.67 -8.57 23.73
N LEU A 45 -8.53 -9.05 23.25
CA LEU A 45 -7.34 -8.25 23.00
C LEU A 45 -6.88 -8.52 21.57
N ASN A 46 -6.78 -7.49 20.74
CA ASN A 46 -6.29 -7.57 19.37
C ASN A 46 -4.98 -6.79 19.22
N LEU A 47 -3.91 -7.50 18.85
CA LEU A 47 -2.54 -7.00 18.72
C LEU A 47 -1.93 -7.56 17.43
N LYS A 48 -0.85 -6.94 16.96
CA LYS A 48 -0.21 -7.26 15.68
C LYS A 48 0.27 -8.72 15.59
N ASN A 49 0.73 -9.29 16.70
CA ASN A 49 1.30 -10.63 16.74
C ASN A 49 0.27 -11.76 16.88
N LYS A 50 -1.03 -11.45 16.92
CA LYS A 50 -2.09 -12.45 17.02
C LYS A 50 -2.42 -13.07 15.66
N SER A 51 -2.65 -14.38 15.67
CA SER A 51 -3.16 -15.11 14.52
C SER A 51 -4.58 -14.69 14.17
N ILE A 52 -5.00 -14.95 12.92
CA ILE A 52 -6.37 -14.69 12.45
C ILE A 52 -7.42 -15.32 13.38
N GLN A 53 -7.18 -16.54 13.87
CA GLN A 53 -8.10 -17.22 14.78
C GLN A 53 -8.21 -16.50 16.13
N GLU A 54 -7.10 -16.09 16.73
CA GLU A 54 -7.10 -15.33 17.98
C GLU A 54 -7.78 -13.97 17.82
N LYS A 55 -7.58 -13.31 16.68
CA LYS A 55 -8.25 -12.04 16.38
C LYS A 55 -9.76 -12.20 16.25
N LYS A 56 -10.23 -13.24 15.55
CA LYS A 56 -11.69 -13.53 15.47
C LYS A 56 -12.29 -13.75 16.84
N ILE A 57 -11.61 -14.48 17.72
CA ILE A 57 -12.08 -14.68 19.10
C ILE A 57 -12.16 -13.32 19.81
N ALA A 58 -11.16 -12.46 19.66
CA ALA A 58 -11.15 -11.14 20.28
C ALA A 58 -12.27 -10.22 19.75
N TYR A 59 -12.50 -10.15 18.43
CA TYR A 59 -13.57 -9.35 17.83
C TYR A 59 -14.97 -9.84 18.21
N ASN A 60 -15.11 -11.12 18.55
CA ASN A 60 -16.36 -11.70 19.03
C ASN A 60 -16.63 -11.42 20.52
N CYS A 61 -15.69 -10.86 21.27
CA CYS A 61 -15.92 -10.45 22.65
C CYS A 61 -16.84 -9.21 22.75
N ASP A 62 -17.43 -9.01 23.92
CA ASP A 62 -18.29 -7.85 24.20
C ASP A 62 -17.47 -6.56 24.26
N ILE A 63 -16.29 -6.64 24.88
CA ILE A 63 -15.29 -5.57 24.92
C ILE A 63 -14.06 -6.01 24.13
N LEU A 64 -13.61 -5.19 23.18
CA LEU A 64 -12.37 -5.38 22.46
C LEU A 64 -11.37 -4.29 22.81
N TYR A 65 -10.20 -4.66 23.28
CA TYR A 65 -9.04 -3.78 23.38
C TYR A 65 -8.13 -3.93 22.16
N SER A 66 -7.72 -2.81 21.58
CA SER A 66 -6.76 -2.80 20.47
C SER A 66 -6.04 -1.46 20.33
N THR A 67 -5.20 -1.34 19.30
CA THR A 67 -4.61 -0.08 18.89
C THR A 67 -5.32 0.46 17.66
N ASN A 68 -5.22 1.77 17.44
CA ASN A 68 -5.76 2.43 16.25
C ASN A 68 -5.22 1.80 14.96
N SER A 69 -3.92 1.54 14.89
CA SER A 69 -3.22 0.94 13.76
C SER A 69 -3.76 -0.46 13.46
N GLU A 70 -3.95 -1.29 14.49
CA GLU A 70 -4.33 -2.68 14.27
C GLU A 70 -5.78 -2.80 13.80
N ILE A 71 -6.71 -2.02 14.37
CA ILE A 71 -8.09 -1.94 13.87
C ILE A 71 -8.11 -1.46 12.42
N GLY A 72 -7.32 -0.43 12.09
CA GLY A 72 -7.30 0.09 10.73
C GLY A 72 -6.71 -0.88 9.71
N PHE A 73 -5.65 -1.62 10.07
CA PHE A 73 -5.11 -2.65 9.19
C PHE A 73 -6.01 -3.87 9.07
N ASP A 74 -6.70 -4.28 10.14
CA ASP A 74 -7.71 -5.34 10.07
C ASP A 74 -8.87 -4.92 9.18
N TYR A 75 -9.37 -3.69 9.29
CA TYR A 75 -10.39 -3.14 8.40
C TYR A 75 -9.95 -3.20 6.93
N LEU A 76 -8.74 -2.74 6.62
CA LEU A 76 -8.23 -2.77 5.25
C LEU A 76 -8.10 -4.21 4.73
N ARG A 77 -7.60 -5.15 5.56
CA ARG A 77 -7.47 -6.57 5.19
C ARG A 77 -8.83 -7.22 4.95
N ASP A 78 -9.81 -6.96 5.81
CA ASP A 78 -11.17 -7.50 5.67
C ASP A 78 -11.84 -7.07 4.35
N ASN A 79 -11.60 -5.82 3.91
CA ASN A 79 -12.13 -5.34 2.63
C ASN A 79 -11.40 -5.90 1.40
N MET A 80 -10.22 -6.52 1.58
CA MET A 80 -9.46 -7.19 0.54
C MET A 80 -9.63 -8.72 0.57
N GLU A 81 -10.24 -9.25 1.62
CA GLU A 81 -10.38 -10.69 1.84
C GLU A 81 -11.43 -11.29 0.91
N SER A 82 -11.10 -12.43 0.31
CA SER A 82 -11.99 -13.14 -0.62
C SER A 82 -12.77 -14.26 0.07
N ASP A 83 -12.20 -14.87 1.11
CA ASP A 83 -12.89 -15.89 1.90
C ASP A 83 -13.60 -15.24 3.09
N ILE A 84 -14.94 -15.26 3.08
CA ILE A 84 -15.75 -14.72 4.18
C ILE A 84 -15.41 -15.34 5.54
N ASN A 85 -14.91 -16.58 5.55
CA ASN A 85 -14.49 -17.22 6.79
C ASN A 85 -13.28 -16.55 7.42
N ASN A 86 -12.46 -15.82 6.66
CA ASN A 86 -11.26 -15.14 7.14
C ASN A 86 -11.51 -13.72 7.65
N VAL A 87 -12.65 -13.12 7.32
CA VAL A 87 -13.08 -11.80 7.78
C VAL A 87 -13.14 -11.75 9.31
N LEU A 88 -12.58 -10.70 9.90
CA LEU A 88 -12.46 -10.51 11.35
C LEU A 88 -13.64 -9.72 11.92
N MET A 89 -13.93 -8.55 11.33
CA MET A 89 -14.87 -7.55 11.81
C MET A 89 -16.29 -7.82 11.30
N THR A 90 -16.85 -8.98 11.68
CA THR A 90 -18.19 -9.41 11.24
C THR A 90 -19.34 -8.80 12.04
N ARG A 91 -19.05 -8.29 13.25
CA ARG A 91 -20.02 -7.57 14.08
C ARG A 91 -20.19 -6.14 13.58
N GLU A 92 -21.36 -5.57 13.84
CA GLU A 92 -21.65 -4.18 13.51
C GLU A 92 -20.73 -3.22 14.30
N TYR A 93 -20.29 -2.13 13.65
CA TYR A 93 -19.49 -1.07 14.27
C TYR A 93 -20.34 -0.26 15.28
N GLY A 94 -20.51 -0.82 16.48
CA GLY A 94 -21.37 -0.28 17.52
C GLY A 94 -20.80 0.98 18.16
N TYR A 95 -19.86 0.81 19.08
CA TYR A 95 -19.29 1.92 19.85
C TYR A 95 -17.77 1.82 19.91
N VAL A 96 -17.10 2.95 19.69
CA VAL A 96 -15.66 3.08 19.90
C VAL A 96 -15.36 4.15 20.95
N ILE A 97 -14.46 3.81 21.87
CA ILE A 97 -13.85 4.71 22.85
C ILE A 97 -12.37 4.82 22.50
N ILE A 98 -11.94 6.02 22.15
CA ILE A 98 -10.57 6.30 21.69
C ILE A 98 -9.84 7.00 22.83
N ASP A 99 -8.93 6.28 23.49
CA ASP A 99 -8.03 6.85 24.49
C ASP A 99 -7.00 7.77 23.81
N GLU A 100 -6.64 8.88 24.46
CA GLU A 100 -5.78 9.95 23.90
C GLU A 100 -6.27 10.41 22.49
N VAL A 101 -7.54 10.82 22.43
CA VAL A 101 -8.25 11.12 21.17
C VAL A 101 -7.59 12.22 20.34
N ASP A 102 -6.96 13.19 20.97
CA ASP A 102 -6.19 14.25 20.31
C ASP A 102 -4.98 13.67 19.58
N SER A 103 -4.23 12.79 20.25
CA SER A 103 -3.09 12.09 19.66
C SER A 103 -3.51 11.26 18.45
N ILE A 104 -4.62 10.53 18.54
CA ILE A 104 -5.06 9.61 17.48
C ILE A 104 -5.76 10.32 16.32
N LEU A 105 -6.74 11.19 16.59
CA LEU A 105 -7.58 11.81 15.56
C LEU A 105 -7.02 13.11 14.99
N ILE A 106 -6.06 13.74 15.67
CA ILE A 106 -5.43 14.99 15.22
C ILE A 106 -3.99 14.72 14.78
N ASP A 107 -3.14 14.20 15.66
CA ASP A 107 -1.70 14.12 15.39
C ASP A 107 -1.33 12.99 14.42
N GLU A 108 -1.86 11.78 14.66
CA GLU A 108 -1.58 10.61 13.81
C GLU A 108 -2.42 10.59 12.52
N ALA A 109 -3.57 11.25 12.53
CA ALA A 109 -4.50 11.23 11.40
C ALA A 109 -4.04 12.04 10.18
N ARG A 110 -2.81 12.60 10.23
CA ARG A 110 -2.13 13.27 9.10
C ARG A 110 -1.67 12.30 8.03
N THR A 111 -1.29 11.08 8.41
CA THR A 111 -0.82 10.04 7.49
C THR A 111 -1.86 8.93 7.40
N PRO A 112 -2.37 8.61 6.20
CA PRO A 112 -3.29 7.49 6.05
C PRO A 112 -2.59 6.16 6.35
N LEU A 113 -3.38 5.17 6.78
CA LEU A 113 -2.98 3.78 6.78
C LEU A 113 -2.97 3.26 5.35
N ILE A 114 -1.93 2.51 5.01
CA ILE A 114 -1.70 2.02 3.65
C ILE A 114 -1.23 0.56 3.73
N ILE A 115 -1.92 -0.34 3.02
CA ILE A 115 -1.40 -1.67 2.69
C ILE A 115 -0.77 -1.57 1.30
N SER A 116 0.53 -1.80 1.24
CA SER A 116 1.26 -1.90 -0.03
C SER A 116 1.66 -3.35 -0.28
N ASN A 117 1.43 -3.81 -1.50
CA ASN A 117 1.93 -5.10 -1.97
C ASN A 117 3.22 -4.88 -2.75
N ASN A 118 4.21 -5.73 -2.48
CA ASN A 118 5.44 -5.77 -3.26
C ASN A 118 5.15 -6.53 -4.56
N VAL A 119 5.17 -5.81 -5.69
CA VAL A 119 5.06 -6.43 -7.00
C VAL A 119 6.44 -6.99 -7.36
N THR A 120 6.72 -8.22 -6.95
CA THR A 120 7.98 -8.92 -7.29
C THR A 120 7.98 -9.44 -8.73
N SER A 121 6.79 -9.67 -9.29
CA SER A 121 6.55 -10.07 -10.67
C SER A 121 6.77 -8.90 -11.63
N GLY A 122 8.02 -8.66 -12.05
CA GLY A 122 8.31 -7.56 -12.99
C GLY A 122 9.80 -7.30 -13.24
N ILE A 123 10.67 -7.61 -12.27
CA ILE A 123 12.10 -7.25 -12.32
C ILE A 123 12.79 -7.79 -13.58
N LYS A 124 12.46 -9.02 -14.02
CA LYS A 124 13.01 -9.60 -15.25
C LYS A 124 12.56 -8.83 -16.49
N PHE A 125 11.28 -8.45 -16.55
CA PHE A 125 10.70 -7.72 -17.68
C PHE A 125 11.33 -6.35 -17.87
N TYR A 126 11.72 -5.65 -16.78
CA TYR A 126 12.46 -4.40 -16.90
C TYR A 126 13.78 -4.56 -17.66
N ARG A 127 14.55 -5.62 -17.36
CA ARG A 127 15.82 -5.88 -18.05
C ARG A 127 15.63 -6.36 -19.48
N ASP A 128 14.61 -7.18 -19.74
CA ASP A 128 14.31 -7.65 -21.09
C ASP A 128 13.78 -6.50 -21.97
N ALA A 129 12.94 -5.62 -21.42
CA ALA A 129 12.45 -4.41 -22.08
C ALA A 129 13.57 -3.40 -22.36
N ASP A 130 14.51 -3.19 -21.42
CA ASP A 130 15.70 -2.36 -21.64
C ASP A 130 16.56 -2.92 -22.79
N ARG A 131 16.81 -4.23 -22.81
CA ARG A 131 17.55 -4.88 -23.90
C ARG A 131 16.85 -4.70 -25.24
N PHE A 132 15.52 -4.85 -25.27
CA PHE A 132 14.72 -4.60 -26.45
C PHE A 132 14.84 -3.14 -26.91
N ALA A 133 14.65 -2.17 -26.02
CA ALA A 133 14.73 -0.75 -26.33
C ALA A 133 16.11 -0.38 -26.92
N LYS A 134 17.21 -0.87 -26.32
CA LYS A 134 18.57 -0.69 -26.82
C LYS A 134 18.83 -1.34 -28.18
N SER A 135 18.04 -2.34 -28.58
CA SER A 135 18.15 -2.98 -29.90
C SER A 135 17.49 -2.19 -31.03
N LEU A 136 16.64 -1.21 -30.70
CA LEU A 136 15.90 -0.42 -31.68
C LEU A 136 16.79 0.61 -32.37
N LYS A 137 16.41 0.95 -33.59
CA LYS A 137 16.99 2.03 -34.38
C LYS A 137 15.93 3.11 -34.61
N SER A 138 16.35 4.30 -35.06
CA SER A 138 15.47 5.43 -35.35
C SER A 138 14.31 5.12 -36.29
N GLU A 139 14.44 4.11 -37.16
CA GLU A 139 13.38 3.64 -38.07
C GLU A 139 12.25 2.86 -37.37
N HIS A 140 12.39 2.48 -36.09
CA HIS A 140 11.43 1.61 -35.39
C HIS A 140 10.47 2.37 -34.44
N TYR A 141 10.63 3.68 -34.30
CA TYR A 141 9.85 4.48 -33.35
C TYR A 141 9.69 5.91 -33.83
N VAL A 142 8.71 6.60 -33.27
CA VAL A 142 8.48 8.03 -33.45
C VAL A 142 8.60 8.70 -32.09
N ILE A 143 9.39 9.77 -32.02
CA ILE A 143 9.53 10.60 -30.82
C ILE A 143 8.88 11.95 -31.10
N ASP A 144 7.99 12.36 -30.21
CA ASP A 144 7.53 13.74 -30.11
C ASP A 144 8.28 14.42 -28.97
N LEU A 145 9.16 15.35 -29.34
CA LEU A 145 10.00 16.10 -28.40
C LEU A 145 9.22 17.17 -27.63
N GLU A 146 8.12 17.68 -28.17
CA GLU A 146 7.29 18.69 -27.50
C GLU A 146 6.50 18.04 -26.35
N SER A 147 5.84 16.91 -26.63
CA SER A 147 5.10 16.17 -25.61
C SER A 147 5.96 15.22 -24.78
N LYS A 148 7.25 15.05 -25.13
CA LYS A 148 8.15 14.04 -24.55
C LYS A 148 7.50 12.65 -24.56
N THR A 149 6.96 12.26 -25.71
CA THR A 149 6.36 10.93 -25.91
C THR A 149 7.11 10.14 -26.96
N ILE A 150 7.07 8.81 -26.84
CA ILE A 150 7.70 7.88 -27.77
C ILE A 150 6.75 6.71 -28.01
N GLU A 151 6.55 6.38 -29.28
CA GLU A 151 5.72 5.25 -29.69
C GLU A 151 6.45 4.40 -30.73
N LEU A 152 6.21 3.09 -30.70
CA LEU A 152 6.70 2.19 -31.75
C LEU A 152 5.86 2.38 -33.00
N ASN A 153 6.51 2.44 -34.16
CA ASN A 153 5.82 2.32 -35.44
C ASN A 153 5.60 0.83 -35.80
N GLU A 154 5.00 0.56 -36.96
CA GLU A 154 4.69 -0.80 -37.40
C GLU A 154 5.92 -1.73 -37.42
N GLU A 155 7.09 -1.23 -37.86
CA GLU A 155 8.32 -2.01 -37.87
C GLU A 155 8.82 -2.31 -36.46
N GLY A 156 8.73 -1.34 -35.55
CA GLY A 156 9.05 -1.52 -34.12
C GLY A 156 8.14 -2.51 -33.42
N ILE A 157 6.84 -2.47 -33.72
CA ILE A 157 5.85 -3.41 -33.20
C ILE A 157 6.18 -4.83 -33.67
N ARG A 158 6.41 -5.03 -34.97
CA ARG A 158 6.78 -6.34 -35.52
C ARG A 158 8.08 -6.88 -34.91
N LYS A 159 9.04 -6.00 -34.66
CA LYS A 159 10.30 -6.36 -33.99
C LYS A 159 10.08 -6.75 -32.52
N ALA A 160 9.21 -6.06 -31.81
CA ALA A 160 8.81 -6.42 -30.45
C ALA A 160 8.18 -7.81 -30.41
N GLU A 161 7.24 -8.08 -31.32
CA GLU A 161 6.55 -9.36 -31.45
C GLU A 161 7.53 -10.52 -31.67
N LEU A 162 8.51 -10.33 -32.55
CA LEU A 162 9.58 -11.31 -32.79
C LEU A 162 10.51 -11.47 -31.59
N PHE A 163 10.92 -10.38 -30.93
CA PHE A 163 11.84 -10.40 -29.79
C PHE A 163 11.24 -11.13 -28.58
N PHE A 164 9.99 -10.82 -28.25
CA PHE A 164 9.26 -11.39 -27.12
C PHE A 164 8.51 -12.69 -27.46
N LYS A 165 8.52 -13.11 -28.74
CA LYS A 165 7.84 -14.32 -29.24
C LYS A 165 6.34 -14.30 -28.97
N ILE A 166 5.69 -13.19 -29.30
CA ILE A 166 4.24 -12.97 -29.15
C ILE A 166 3.62 -12.64 -30.50
N ASN A 167 2.31 -12.89 -30.64
CA ASN A 167 1.60 -12.67 -31.90
C ASN A 167 1.05 -11.25 -32.06
N ASN A 168 0.65 -10.60 -30.96
CA ASN A 168 0.08 -9.26 -30.97
C ASN A 168 0.47 -8.51 -29.70
N LEU A 169 1.31 -7.48 -29.84
CA LEU A 169 1.77 -6.65 -28.71
C LEU A 169 0.63 -5.92 -28.00
N TYR A 170 -0.43 -5.51 -28.72
CA TYR A 170 -1.54 -4.74 -28.19
C TYR A 170 -2.72 -5.59 -27.68
N SER A 171 -2.56 -6.91 -27.62
CA SER A 171 -3.59 -7.76 -27.02
C SER A 171 -3.67 -7.55 -25.49
N ASN A 172 -4.86 -7.72 -24.91
CA ASN A 172 -5.08 -7.58 -23.46
C ASN A 172 -4.16 -8.48 -22.62
N GLN A 173 -3.77 -9.65 -23.15
CA GLN A 173 -2.84 -10.57 -22.49
C GLN A 173 -1.43 -10.00 -22.34
N ASN A 174 -1.02 -9.10 -23.24
CA ASN A 174 0.32 -8.50 -23.28
C ASN A 174 0.37 -7.08 -22.70
N SER A 175 -0.71 -6.61 -22.06
CA SER A 175 -0.80 -5.26 -21.48
C SER A 175 0.37 -4.93 -20.54
N PHE A 176 0.72 -5.87 -19.66
CA PHE A 176 1.87 -5.72 -18.74
C PHE A 176 3.20 -5.57 -19.50
N LEU A 177 3.43 -6.39 -20.52
CA LEU A 177 4.65 -6.32 -21.33
C LEU A 177 4.74 -5.02 -22.11
N LEU A 178 3.63 -4.59 -22.72
CA LEU A 178 3.54 -3.30 -23.41
C LEU A 178 3.88 -2.14 -22.48
N HIS A 179 3.42 -2.17 -21.23
CA HIS A 179 3.75 -1.18 -20.21
C HIS A 179 5.27 -1.13 -19.93
N PHE A 180 5.93 -2.28 -19.71
CA PHE A 180 7.39 -2.33 -19.53
C PHE A 180 8.16 -1.79 -20.75
N ILE A 181 7.71 -2.13 -21.96
CA ILE A 181 8.33 -1.64 -23.21
C ILE A 181 8.20 -0.11 -23.30
N LYS A 182 7.02 0.46 -23.04
CA LYS A 182 6.81 1.92 -23.06
C LYS A 182 7.73 2.63 -22.06
N ASN A 183 7.88 2.10 -20.85
CA ASN A 183 8.78 2.66 -19.85
C ASN A 183 10.25 2.54 -20.25
N ALA A 184 10.68 1.41 -20.83
CA ALA A 184 12.03 1.25 -21.33
C ALA A 184 12.35 2.21 -22.48
N LEU A 185 11.41 2.43 -23.41
CA LEU A 185 11.54 3.40 -24.48
C LEU A 185 11.72 4.81 -23.92
N LYS A 186 10.86 5.22 -22.99
CA LYS A 186 10.95 6.53 -22.33
C LYS A 186 12.28 6.69 -21.59
N ALA A 187 12.69 5.70 -20.81
CA ALA A 187 13.97 5.70 -20.11
C ALA A 187 15.16 5.84 -21.08
N CYS A 188 15.17 5.09 -22.20
CA CYS A 188 16.30 5.06 -23.13
C CYS A 188 16.39 6.30 -24.03
N PHE A 189 15.27 6.77 -24.55
CA PHE A 189 15.25 7.76 -25.64
C PHE A 189 14.79 9.16 -25.23
N ILE A 190 14.06 9.31 -24.12
CA ILE A 190 13.54 10.61 -23.66
C ILE A 190 14.31 11.12 -22.44
N MET A 191 14.63 10.23 -21.50
CA MET A 191 15.28 10.61 -20.24
C MET A 191 16.80 10.68 -20.41
N GLU A 192 17.38 11.82 -20.06
CA GLU A 192 18.82 12.09 -20.17
C GLU A 192 19.50 12.07 -18.79
N ARG A 193 20.61 11.33 -18.72
CA ARG A 193 21.50 11.34 -17.55
C ARG A 193 22.17 12.72 -17.44
N ASP A 194 22.36 13.17 -16.20
CA ASP A 194 22.93 14.48 -15.84
C ASP A 194 22.03 15.69 -16.21
N LYS A 195 20.78 15.43 -16.62
CA LYS A 195 19.77 16.45 -16.90
C LYS A 195 18.43 16.15 -16.21
N ASP A 196 17.88 14.96 -16.44
CA ASP A 196 16.62 14.54 -15.80
C ASP A 196 16.86 13.73 -14.52
N TYR A 197 17.98 13.00 -14.46
CA TYR A 197 18.38 12.19 -13.32
C TYR A 197 19.90 12.03 -13.23
N LEU A 198 20.38 11.61 -12.06
CA LEU A 198 21.77 11.25 -11.80
C LEU A 198 21.87 9.85 -11.20
N VAL A 199 23.03 9.22 -11.36
CA VAL A 199 23.35 7.91 -10.78
C VAL A 199 24.31 8.11 -9.62
N GLN A 200 23.87 7.82 -8.40
CA GLN A 200 24.68 7.91 -7.17
C GLN A 200 24.52 6.65 -6.34
N ASN A 201 25.64 6.09 -5.86
CA ASN A 201 25.64 4.88 -5.01
C ASN A 201 24.80 3.72 -5.59
N ASN A 202 24.86 3.54 -6.91
CA ASN A 202 24.07 2.54 -7.64
C ASN A 202 22.54 2.72 -7.53
N GLN A 203 22.08 3.97 -7.38
CA GLN A 203 20.68 4.37 -7.32
C GLN A 203 20.42 5.57 -8.23
N ILE A 204 19.20 5.66 -8.75
CA ILE A 204 18.72 6.79 -9.54
C ILE A 204 18.22 7.89 -8.59
N VAL A 205 18.69 9.11 -8.79
CA VAL A 205 18.23 10.30 -8.05
C VAL A 205 17.71 11.32 -9.07
N ILE A 206 16.54 11.88 -8.81
CA ILE A 206 15.88 12.81 -9.74
C ILE A 206 16.54 14.19 -9.66
N ILE A 207 16.68 14.85 -10.81
CA ILE A 207 17.12 16.25 -10.88
C ILE A 207 15.90 17.14 -11.09
N ASP A 208 15.80 18.21 -10.32
CA ASP A 208 14.87 19.31 -10.61
C ASP A 208 15.34 20.09 -11.84
N GLN A 209 14.55 20.11 -12.91
CA GLN A 209 14.90 20.75 -14.18
C GLN A 209 15.05 22.28 -14.07
N PHE A 210 14.44 22.91 -13.06
CA PHE A 210 14.53 24.36 -12.86
C PHE A 210 15.74 24.77 -12.03
N THR A 211 16.08 23.98 -11.00
CA THR A 211 17.10 24.35 -10.01
C THR A 211 18.39 23.55 -10.13
N GLY A 212 18.39 22.43 -10.88
CA GLY A 212 19.51 21.49 -10.97
C GLY A 212 19.77 20.70 -9.69
N ARG A 213 18.91 20.81 -8.68
CA ARG A 213 19.10 20.15 -7.37
C ARG A 213 18.69 18.69 -7.44
N ALA A 214 19.45 17.85 -6.73
CA ALA A 214 19.11 16.45 -6.50
C ALA A 214 17.93 16.33 -5.52
N LEU A 215 16.86 15.67 -5.95
CA LEU A 215 15.66 15.42 -5.16
C LEU A 215 15.75 14.05 -4.48
N ILE A 216 16.48 14.01 -3.36
CA ILE A 216 16.71 12.78 -2.59
C ILE A 216 15.38 12.26 -2.02
N GLY A 217 15.15 10.95 -2.15
CA GLY A 217 13.95 10.27 -1.66
C GLY A 217 12.74 10.31 -2.60
N ARG A 218 12.82 11.04 -3.72
CA ARG A 218 11.79 10.98 -4.78
C ARG A 218 12.10 9.89 -5.80
N GLN A 219 11.04 9.25 -6.29
CA GLN A 219 11.08 8.27 -7.36
C GLN A 219 10.15 8.69 -8.50
N PHE A 220 10.46 8.23 -9.72
CA PHE A 220 9.55 8.39 -10.84
C PHE A 220 8.41 7.40 -10.69
N SER A 221 7.20 7.80 -11.04
CA SER A 221 6.01 6.96 -10.94
C SER A 221 5.88 5.96 -12.09
N ASP A 222 4.93 5.04 -11.96
CA ASP A 222 4.43 4.19 -13.06
C ASP A 222 5.53 3.37 -13.74
N GLY A 223 6.42 2.76 -12.95
CA GLY A 223 7.49 1.88 -13.44
C GLY A 223 8.69 2.57 -14.10
N LEU A 224 8.64 3.89 -14.34
CA LEU A 224 9.72 4.61 -15.00
C LEU A 224 11.03 4.61 -14.20
N HIS A 225 10.95 4.64 -12.86
CA HIS A 225 12.14 4.62 -12.01
C HIS A 225 12.91 3.31 -12.16
N GLN A 226 12.19 2.19 -12.17
CA GLN A 226 12.72 0.85 -12.36
C GLN A 226 13.28 0.66 -13.77
N ALA A 227 12.65 1.25 -14.79
CA ALA A 227 13.18 1.26 -16.15
C ALA A 227 14.51 2.04 -16.25
N LEU A 228 14.65 3.16 -15.54
CA LEU A 228 15.93 3.89 -15.44
C LEU A 228 16.99 3.09 -14.67
N GLU A 229 16.60 2.42 -13.58
CA GLU A 229 17.48 1.51 -12.85
C GLU A 229 17.98 0.38 -13.78
N ALA A 230 17.11 -0.17 -14.63
CA ALA A 230 17.49 -1.17 -15.63
C ALA A 230 18.43 -0.60 -16.70
N LYS A 231 18.14 0.60 -17.23
CA LYS A 231 18.97 1.30 -18.23
C LYS A 231 20.41 1.48 -17.76
N GLU A 232 20.58 1.94 -16.52
CA GLU A 232 21.88 2.26 -15.92
C GLU A 232 22.53 1.06 -15.19
N ASN A 233 21.96 -0.15 -15.32
CA ASN A 233 22.42 -1.37 -14.64
C ASN A 233 22.46 -1.27 -13.10
N CYS A 234 21.61 -0.44 -12.51
CA CYS A 234 21.43 -0.33 -11.06
C CYS A 234 20.65 -1.53 -10.50
N ILE A 235 20.60 -1.62 -9.17
CA ILE A 235 19.73 -2.59 -8.49
C ILE A 235 18.28 -2.11 -8.66
N ILE A 236 17.46 -2.91 -9.34
CA ILE A 236 16.05 -2.61 -9.55
C ILE A 236 15.31 -2.89 -8.25
N LYS A 237 14.69 -1.87 -7.66
CA LYS A 237 13.83 -2.04 -6.48
C LYS A 237 12.44 -2.48 -6.93
N ALA A 238 11.84 -3.42 -6.18
CA ALA A 238 10.47 -3.83 -6.45
C ALA A 238 9.53 -2.63 -6.32
N GLU A 239 8.53 -2.55 -7.21
CA GLU A 239 7.47 -1.57 -7.08
C GLU A 239 6.60 -1.91 -5.87
N THR A 240 6.27 -0.88 -5.11
CA THR A 240 5.25 -0.94 -4.08
C THR A 240 3.97 -0.36 -4.67
N GLU A 241 2.98 -1.20 -4.87
CA GLU A 241 1.65 -0.76 -5.28
C GLU A 241 0.78 -0.61 -4.04
N THR A 242 0.08 0.52 -3.91
CA THR A 242 -0.89 0.74 -2.84
C THR A 242 -2.14 -0.07 -3.13
N SER A 243 -2.37 -1.13 -2.36
CA SER A 243 -3.53 -2.01 -2.55
C SER A 243 -4.78 -1.49 -1.85
N ALA A 244 -4.63 -0.89 -0.67
CA ALA A 244 -5.74 -0.29 0.05
C ALA A 244 -5.25 0.85 0.96
N THR A 245 -6.10 1.85 1.19
CA THR A 245 -5.79 2.97 2.07
C THR A 245 -7.02 3.49 2.80
N ILE A 246 -6.84 3.95 4.04
CA ILE A 246 -7.87 4.63 4.83
C ILE A 246 -7.21 5.61 5.81
N THR A 247 -7.87 6.71 6.11
CA THR A 247 -7.46 7.62 7.20
C THR A 247 -8.16 7.25 8.51
N TYR A 248 -7.59 7.60 9.67
CA TYR A 248 -8.27 7.36 10.95
C TYR A 248 -9.64 8.04 11.02
N GLN A 249 -9.80 9.25 10.47
CA GLN A 249 -11.09 9.92 10.48
C GLN A 249 -12.16 9.12 9.71
N ASN A 250 -11.81 8.57 8.55
CA ASN A 250 -12.75 7.78 7.76
C ASN A 250 -13.00 6.40 8.39
N LEU A 251 -11.98 5.79 9.00
CA LEU A 251 -12.12 4.53 9.72
C LEU A 251 -13.12 4.66 10.87
N PHE A 252 -12.92 5.63 11.75
CA PHE A 252 -13.75 5.76 12.96
C PHE A 252 -15.16 6.29 12.65
N ARG A 253 -15.35 7.01 11.54
CA ARG A 253 -16.70 7.40 11.04
C ARG A 253 -17.62 6.21 10.74
N ASN A 254 -17.08 4.99 10.59
CA ASN A 254 -17.89 3.80 10.38
C ASN A 254 -18.64 3.35 11.65
N TYR A 255 -18.25 3.83 12.84
CA TYR A 255 -18.93 3.49 14.10
C TYR A 255 -20.19 4.32 14.32
N LYS A 256 -21.26 3.69 14.85
CA LYS A 256 -22.50 4.39 15.20
C LYS A 256 -22.30 5.43 16.29
N LEU A 257 -21.45 5.13 17.26
CA LEU A 257 -21.09 6.02 18.35
C LEU A 257 -19.56 6.10 18.49
N ILE A 258 -19.05 7.30 18.69
CA ILE A 258 -17.62 7.59 18.84
C ILE A 258 -17.47 8.46 20.09
N SER A 259 -16.48 8.15 20.92
CA SER A 259 -16.07 8.97 22.06
C SER A 259 -14.56 8.89 22.24
N GLY A 260 -14.02 9.81 23.03
CA GLY A 260 -12.62 9.84 23.45
C GLY A 260 -12.41 10.93 24.49
#